data_AF-A0A5Y2S4Y8-F1
#
_entry.id   AF-A0A5Y2S4Y8-F1
#
_cell.length_a   1.000
_cell.length_b   1.000
_cell.length_c   1.000
_cell.angle_alpha   90.00
_cell.angle_beta   90.00
_cell.angle_gamma   90.00
#
_symmetry.space_group_name_H-M   'P 1'
#
loop_
_entity.id
_entity.type
_entity.pdbx_description
1 polymer ?
#
loop_
_entity_poly.entity_id
_entity_poly.type
_entity_poly.pdbx_seq_one_letter_code
_entity_poly.pdbx_strand_id
1 'polypeptide(L)'
;MEIAVPSMSDKKWTCADLLSSYRFWGIIFFFFALSFISSLSSSYSIYFWSKSLSIPADRISVILACSQIGYLLGMIASWFVCRIKSRYPLYFVALLLIIGVVCFFCVNNPSEVIRLIIGQFLMSFGVGIMTLLVPMLLFSAIGSTQTFVILFSLCLLFRFIIANYLPIFIYSIPHEYISTITITLSIIALLFLLPLPKELFSVAPPKRNSSTQRPECAKPVIVALLAFFIPIYIIYWFVRIHREMQFVTPSPRLMTACGAGWLSAIMPFSAAILCLTLSEEIRTLLANENEDTGIQSGWALFWALLFPPVGIAIIQAKMNRFIVANAENSSDES
;
A
#
# COMPACT_ATOMS: atom_id res chain seq x y z
N MET A 1 -36.92 -7.62 10.21
CA MET A 1 -36.13 -8.42 11.16
C MET A 1 -34.76 -7.79 11.23
N GLU A 2 -34.61 -6.82 12.15
CA GLU A 2 -33.31 -6.19 12.42
C GLU A 2 -32.43 -7.23 13.08
N ILE A 3 -31.40 -7.66 12.35
CA ILE A 3 -30.44 -8.64 12.83
C ILE A 3 -29.47 -7.87 13.70
N ALA A 4 -29.57 -8.08 15.02
CA ALA A 4 -28.69 -7.52 16.02
C ALA A 4 -27.22 -7.75 15.60
N VAL A 5 -26.53 -6.65 15.32
CA VAL A 5 -25.09 -6.65 15.06
C VAL A 5 -24.43 -6.97 16.41
N PRO A 6 -23.67 -8.08 16.54
CA PRO A 6 -22.91 -8.32 17.75
C PRO A 6 -21.97 -7.13 17.95
N SER A 7 -22.00 -6.55 19.15
CA SER A 7 -21.26 -5.36 19.53
C SER A 7 -19.81 -5.47 19.05
N MET A 8 -19.43 -4.61 18.11
CA MET A 8 -18.01 -4.41 17.80
C MET A 8 -17.35 -3.93 19.08
N SER A 9 -16.20 -4.50 19.45
CA SER A 9 -15.36 -3.88 20.49
C SER A 9 -15.17 -2.40 20.11
N ASP A 10 -15.39 -1.49 21.05
CA ASP A 10 -15.55 -0.04 20.86
C ASP A 10 -14.39 0.73 20.15
N LYS A 11 -13.38 0.05 19.62
CA LYS A 11 -12.28 0.66 18.87
C LYS A 11 -12.30 0.24 17.39
N LYS A 12 -12.84 1.14 16.56
CA LYS A 12 -12.62 1.13 15.10
C LYS A 12 -11.13 1.31 14.78
N TRP A 13 -10.66 0.70 13.70
CA TRP A 13 -9.28 0.89 13.25
C TRP A 13 -9.09 2.32 12.73
N THR A 14 -7.99 2.95 13.13
CA THR A 14 -7.59 4.21 12.51
C THR A 14 -6.75 3.94 11.26
N CYS A 15 -6.63 4.94 10.37
CA CYS A 15 -5.71 4.88 9.23
C CYS A 15 -4.27 4.59 9.69
N ALA A 16 -3.88 5.19 10.82
CA ALA A 16 -2.57 5.00 11.41
C ALA A 16 -2.36 3.57 11.94
N ASP A 17 -3.39 2.90 12.46
CA ASP A 17 -3.32 1.49 12.88
C ASP A 17 -3.18 0.54 11.69
N LEU A 18 -3.84 0.85 10.58
CA LEU A 18 -3.71 0.06 9.35
C LEU A 18 -2.30 0.18 8.77
N LEU A 19 -1.83 1.41 8.54
CA LEU A 19 -0.53 1.66 7.92
C LEU A 19 0.66 1.24 8.79
N SER A 20 0.47 1.05 10.10
CA SER A 20 1.49 0.50 11.01
C SER A 20 1.40 -1.02 11.20
N SER A 21 0.38 -1.66 10.65
CA SER A 21 0.14 -3.10 10.83
C SER A 21 0.74 -3.91 9.68
N TYR A 22 1.40 -5.01 10.03
CA TYR A 22 1.85 -5.99 9.05
C TYR A 22 0.68 -6.52 8.20
N ARG A 23 -0.54 -6.61 8.77
CA ARG A 23 -1.73 -7.11 8.05
C ARG A 23 -1.99 -6.33 6.77
N PHE A 24 -1.85 -5.01 6.84
CA PHE A 24 -2.04 -4.12 5.69
C PHE A 24 -0.94 -4.36 4.65
N TRP A 25 0.33 -4.25 5.07
CA TRP A 25 1.46 -4.36 4.16
C TRP A 25 1.59 -5.74 3.51
N GLY A 26 1.38 -6.83 4.26
CA GLY A 26 1.40 -8.18 3.72
C GLY A 26 0.35 -8.40 2.62
N ILE A 27 -0.85 -7.86 2.79
CA ILE A 27 -1.91 -7.91 1.79
C ILE A 27 -1.58 -7.05 0.56
N ILE A 28 -1.06 -5.83 0.76
CA ILE A 28 -0.66 -4.93 -0.33
C ILE A 28 0.50 -5.50 -1.14
N PHE A 29 1.55 -6.03 -0.48
CA PHE A 29 2.67 -6.66 -1.16
C PHE A 29 2.25 -7.92 -1.91
N PHE A 30 1.35 -8.72 -1.34
CA PHE A 30 0.77 -9.86 -2.04
C PHE A 30 0.01 -9.43 -3.30
N PHE A 31 -0.84 -8.40 -3.21
CA PHE A 31 -1.54 -7.84 -4.37
C PHE A 31 -0.58 -7.30 -5.43
N PHE A 32 0.49 -6.63 -5.01
CA PHE A 32 1.52 -6.10 -5.91
C PHE A 32 2.26 -7.23 -6.64
N ALA A 33 2.73 -8.24 -5.93
CA ALA A 33 3.40 -9.40 -6.52
C ALA A 33 2.48 -10.15 -7.48
N LEU A 34 1.21 -10.36 -7.11
CA LEU A 34 0.20 -10.98 -7.96
C LEU A 34 -0.05 -10.18 -9.25
N SER A 35 -0.20 -8.86 -9.13
CA SER A 35 -0.39 -7.96 -10.27
C SER A 35 0.83 -7.90 -11.19
N PHE A 36 2.02 -7.94 -10.61
CA PHE A 36 3.29 -8.00 -11.34
C PHE A 36 3.42 -9.30 -12.14
N ILE A 37 3.21 -10.46 -11.49
CA ILE A 37 3.26 -11.78 -12.15
C ILE A 37 2.23 -11.85 -13.29
N SER A 38 0.99 -11.41 -13.06
CA SER A 38 -0.06 -11.43 -14.07
C SER A 38 0.25 -10.50 -15.25
N SER A 39 0.83 -9.33 -15.00
CA SER A 39 1.23 -8.39 -16.05
C SER A 39 2.46 -8.87 -16.84
N LEU A 40 3.39 -9.55 -16.18
CA LEU A 40 4.51 -10.22 -16.83
C LEU A 40 3.97 -11.29 -17.79
N SER A 41 3.02 -12.10 -17.30
CA SER A 41 2.34 -13.13 -18.07
C SER A 41 1.62 -12.58 -19.31
N SER A 42 0.95 -11.43 -19.22
CA SER A 42 0.28 -10.84 -20.38
C SER A 42 1.23 -10.18 -21.38
N SER A 43 2.32 -9.56 -20.92
CA SER A 43 3.15 -8.69 -21.75
C SER A 43 4.33 -9.42 -22.39
N TYR A 44 5.04 -10.24 -21.60
CA TYR A 44 6.17 -11.02 -22.09
C TYR A 44 5.71 -12.17 -23.00
N SER A 45 4.62 -12.82 -22.61
CA SER A 45 4.27 -14.10 -23.22
C SER A 45 3.74 -13.95 -24.63
N ILE A 46 3.18 -12.80 -25.02
CA ILE A 46 2.80 -12.53 -26.42
C ILE A 46 4.01 -12.67 -27.35
N TYR A 47 5.15 -12.10 -26.94
CA TYR A 47 6.40 -12.22 -27.67
C TYR A 47 6.90 -13.67 -27.70
N PHE A 48 6.92 -14.33 -26.54
CA PHE A 48 7.38 -15.72 -26.42
C PHE A 48 6.52 -16.70 -27.25
N TRP A 49 5.18 -16.57 -27.20
CA TRP A 49 4.25 -17.41 -27.94
C TRP A 49 4.38 -17.27 -29.44
N SER A 50 4.56 -16.03 -29.92
CA SER A 50 4.70 -15.75 -31.34
C SER A 50 6.06 -16.22 -31.88
N LYS A 51 7.15 -16.01 -31.13
CA LYS A 51 8.52 -16.27 -31.60
C LYS A 51 9.05 -17.67 -31.29
N SER A 52 8.74 -18.23 -30.12
CA SER A 52 9.31 -19.50 -29.66
C SER A 52 8.38 -20.69 -29.89
N LEU A 53 7.08 -20.50 -29.68
CA LEU A 53 6.07 -21.56 -29.83
C LEU A 53 5.31 -21.49 -31.17
N SER A 54 5.55 -20.46 -31.98
CA SER A 54 4.88 -20.22 -33.27
C SER A 54 3.35 -20.31 -33.19
N ILE A 55 2.76 -19.89 -32.07
CA ILE A 55 1.31 -19.92 -31.85
C ILE A 55 0.68 -18.83 -32.73
N PRO A 56 -0.38 -19.13 -33.48
CA PRO A 56 -1.03 -18.16 -34.35
C PRO A 56 -1.76 -17.08 -33.54
N ALA A 57 -1.90 -15.89 -34.15
CA ALA A 57 -2.39 -14.69 -33.47
C ALA A 57 -3.86 -14.81 -32.98
N ASP A 58 -4.68 -15.60 -33.67
CA ASP A 58 -6.05 -15.91 -33.27
C ASP A 58 -6.08 -16.60 -31.90
N ARG A 59 -5.22 -17.61 -31.68
CA ARG A 59 -5.12 -18.33 -30.41
C ARG A 59 -4.58 -17.46 -29.29
N ILE A 60 -3.61 -16.59 -29.58
CA ILE A 60 -3.10 -15.62 -28.62
C ILE A 60 -4.21 -14.67 -28.17
N SER A 61 -5.04 -14.19 -29.10
CA SER A 61 -6.16 -13.29 -28.79
C SER A 61 -7.18 -13.95 -27.87
N VAL A 62 -7.44 -15.26 -28.04
CA VAL A 62 -8.33 -16.04 -27.16
C VAL A 62 -7.77 -16.13 -25.73
N ILE A 63 -6.46 -16.38 -25.58
CA ILE A 63 -5.82 -16.42 -24.25
C ILE A 63 -5.98 -15.08 -23.53
N LEU A 64 -5.76 -13.96 -24.25
CA LEU A 64 -5.93 -12.61 -23.70
C LEU A 64 -7.39 -12.29 -23.36
N ALA A 65 -8.35 -12.70 -24.19
CA ALA A 65 -9.77 -12.53 -23.90
C ALA A 65 -10.19 -13.31 -22.64
N CYS A 66 -9.76 -14.57 -22.50
CA CYS A 66 -9.98 -15.37 -21.29
C CYS A 66 -9.36 -14.73 -20.04
N SER A 67 -8.19 -14.09 -20.16
CA SER A 67 -7.57 -13.31 -19.08
C SER A 67 -8.51 -12.21 -18.58
N GLN A 68 -9.12 -11.43 -19.48
CA GLN A 68 -10.03 -10.35 -19.12
C GLN A 68 -11.32 -10.87 -18.47
N ILE A 69 -11.88 -11.96 -19.01
CA ILE A 69 -13.04 -12.63 -18.43
C ILE A 69 -12.71 -13.12 -17.01
N GLY A 70 -11.56 -13.76 -16.82
CA GLY A 70 -11.08 -14.18 -15.50
C GLY A 70 -11.00 -13.02 -14.53
N TYR A 71 -10.44 -11.89 -14.95
CA TYR A 71 -10.38 -10.69 -14.12
C TYR A 71 -11.76 -10.15 -13.71
N LEU A 72 -12.69 -10.03 -14.65
CA LEU A 72 -14.07 -9.57 -14.39
C LEU A 72 -14.79 -10.52 -13.43
N LEU A 73 -14.71 -11.83 -13.68
CA LEU A 73 -15.29 -12.85 -12.80
C LEU A 73 -14.64 -12.83 -11.41
N GLY A 74 -13.33 -12.55 -11.33
CA GLY A 74 -12.62 -12.40 -10.07
C GLY A 74 -13.16 -11.22 -9.24
N MET A 75 -13.43 -10.09 -9.88
CA MET A 75 -14.05 -8.94 -9.20
C MET A 75 -15.44 -9.29 -8.65
N ILE A 76 -16.26 -10.01 -9.42
CA ILE A 76 -17.56 -10.51 -8.94
C ILE A 76 -17.37 -11.48 -7.77
N ALA A 77 -16.41 -12.40 -7.88
CA ALA A 77 -16.09 -13.37 -6.83
C ALA A 77 -15.60 -12.70 -5.54
N SER A 78 -14.97 -11.52 -5.62
CA SER A 78 -14.59 -10.73 -4.45
C SER A 78 -15.76 -10.50 -3.51
N TRP A 79 -16.98 -10.29 -4.03
CA TRP A 79 -18.15 -10.06 -3.19
C TRP A 79 -18.46 -11.25 -2.25
N PHE A 80 -18.30 -12.47 -2.75
CA PHE A 80 -18.47 -13.70 -1.95
C PHE A 80 -17.32 -13.86 -0.95
N VAL A 81 -16.10 -13.63 -1.41
CA VAL A 81 -14.89 -13.74 -0.59
C VAL A 81 -14.93 -12.77 0.59
N CYS A 82 -15.42 -11.55 0.41
CA CYS A 82 -15.51 -10.55 1.47
C CYS A 82 -16.45 -10.92 2.63
N ARG A 83 -17.39 -11.85 2.40
CA ARG A 83 -18.24 -12.36 3.50
C ARG A 83 -17.46 -13.27 4.45
N ILE A 84 -16.35 -13.83 3.98
CA ILE A 84 -15.47 -14.68 4.76
C ILE A 84 -14.48 -13.77 5.50
N LYS A 85 -14.81 -13.40 6.75
CA LYS A 85 -14.00 -12.53 7.62
C LYS A 85 -12.74 -13.21 8.18
N SER A 86 -11.99 -13.92 7.34
CA SER A 86 -10.80 -14.67 7.75
C SER A 86 -9.66 -14.55 6.74
N ARG A 87 -8.48 -15.05 7.10
CA ARG A 87 -7.31 -15.12 6.20
C ARG A 87 -7.42 -16.18 5.09
N TYR A 88 -8.34 -17.14 5.18
CA TYR A 88 -8.44 -18.26 4.22
C TYR A 88 -8.61 -17.86 2.75
N PRO A 89 -9.39 -16.82 2.41
CA PRO A 89 -9.52 -16.43 1.02
C PRO A 89 -8.22 -15.91 0.40
N LEU A 90 -7.32 -15.34 1.21
CA LEU A 90 -5.99 -14.92 0.73
C LEU A 90 -5.15 -16.15 0.36
N TYR A 91 -5.19 -17.21 1.17
CA TYR A 91 -4.52 -18.48 0.85
C TYR A 91 -5.14 -19.16 -0.38
N PHE A 92 -6.46 -19.08 -0.53
CA PHE A 92 -7.13 -19.56 -1.75
C PHE A 92 -6.63 -18.82 -3.00
N VAL A 93 -6.53 -17.48 -2.95
CA VAL A 93 -5.96 -16.70 -4.07
C VAL A 93 -4.49 -17.04 -4.30
N ALA A 94 -3.71 -17.26 -3.24
CA ALA A 94 -2.31 -17.67 -3.37
C ALA A 94 -2.16 -19.07 -4.01
N LEU A 95 -3.05 -20.00 -3.68
CA LEU A 95 -3.11 -21.31 -4.33
C LEU A 95 -3.43 -21.18 -5.82
N LEU A 96 -4.43 -20.35 -6.17
CA LEU A 96 -4.77 -20.05 -7.56
C LEU A 96 -3.58 -19.44 -8.32
N LEU A 97 -2.81 -18.56 -7.67
CA LEU A 97 -1.58 -17.99 -8.24
C LEU A 97 -0.54 -19.07 -8.55
N ILE A 98 -0.24 -19.95 -7.59
CA ILE A 98 0.78 -21.00 -7.77
C ILE A 98 0.37 -21.97 -8.88
N ILE A 99 -0.89 -22.44 -8.86
CA ILE A 99 -1.42 -23.32 -9.91
C ILE A 99 -1.38 -22.59 -11.26
N GLY A 100 -1.81 -21.32 -11.29
CA GLY A 100 -1.79 -20.50 -12.50
C GLY A 100 -0.39 -20.35 -13.10
N VAL A 101 0.62 -20.05 -12.26
CA VAL A 101 2.02 -19.92 -12.67
C VAL A 101 2.58 -21.23 -13.20
N VAL A 102 2.35 -22.35 -12.51
CA VAL A 102 2.83 -23.67 -12.96
C VAL A 102 2.14 -24.11 -14.26
N CYS A 103 0.84 -23.88 -14.38
CA CYS A 103 0.11 -24.18 -15.62
C CYS A 103 0.59 -23.33 -16.79
N PHE A 104 1.03 -22.10 -16.54
CA PHE A 104 1.40 -21.16 -17.59
C PHE A 104 2.88 -21.24 -18.00
N PHE A 105 3.79 -21.21 -17.03
CA PHE A 105 5.24 -21.08 -17.26
C PHE A 105 5.97 -22.42 -17.41
N CYS A 106 5.32 -23.56 -17.16
CA CYS A 106 5.89 -24.90 -17.38
C CYS A 106 5.43 -25.53 -18.72
N VAL A 107 4.97 -24.71 -19.67
CA VAL A 107 4.52 -25.18 -20.99
C VAL A 107 5.69 -25.14 -21.98
N ASN A 108 6.04 -26.31 -22.52
CA ASN A 108 7.13 -26.45 -23.50
C ASN A 108 6.62 -26.73 -24.92
N ASN A 109 5.35 -27.09 -25.08
CA ASN A 109 4.78 -27.54 -26.35
C ASN A 109 3.68 -26.61 -26.87
N PRO A 110 3.58 -26.38 -28.19
CA PRO A 110 2.54 -25.54 -28.78
C PRO A 110 1.14 -26.16 -28.70
N SER A 111 1.01 -27.47 -28.49
CA SER A 111 -0.27 -28.17 -28.32
C SER A 111 -0.94 -27.91 -26.97
N GLU A 112 -0.20 -27.39 -25.97
CA GLU A 112 -0.70 -27.15 -24.61
C GLU A 112 -1.39 -25.78 -24.45
N VAL A 113 -2.00 -25.24 -25.52
CA VAL A 113 -2.72 -23.95 -25.51
C VAL A 113 -3.78 -23.90 -24.41
N ILE A 114 -4.49 -25.01 -24.17
CA ILE A 114 -5.52 -25.08 -23.12
C ILE A 114 -4.91 -24.81 -21.74
N ARG A 115 -3.69 -25.30 -21.48
CA ARG A 115 -3.00 -25.11 -20.20
C ARG A 115 -2.58 -23.65 -20.01
N LEU A 116 -2.15 -22.98 -21.08
CA LEU A 116 -1.89 -21.53 -21.10
C LEU A 116 -3.16 -20.72 -20.82
N ILE A 117 -4.30 -21.09 -21.42
CA ILE A 117 -5.59 -20.44 -21.17
C ILE A 117 -5.98 -20.57 -19.70
N ILE A 118 -5.92 -21.78 -19.14
CA ILE A 118 -6.26 -22.05 -17.73
C ILE A 118 -5.32 -21.26 -16.80
N GLY A 119 -4.01 -21.32 -17.04
CA GLY A 119 -3.03 -20.62 -16.22
C GLY A 119 -3.25 -19.11 -16.20
N GLN A 120 -3.44 -18.52 -17.39
CA GLN A 120 -3.70 -17.08 -17.52
C GLN A 120 -5.03 -16.66 -16.87
N PHE A 121 -6.07 -17.48 -17.03
CA PHE A 121 -7.37 -17.24 -16.41
C PHE A 121 -7.25 -17.24 -14.88
N LEU A 122 -6.61 -18.24 -14.28
CA LEU A 122 -6.45 -18.37 -12.82
C LEU A 122 -5.68 -17.20 -12.21
N MET A 123 -4.57 -16.79 -12.84
CA MET A 123 -3.80 -15.63 -12.39
C MET A 123 -4.63 -14.34 -12.46
N SER A 124 -5.34 -14.13 -13.57
CA SER A 124 -6.17 -12.92 -13.78
C SER A 124 -7.38 -12.89 -12.84
N PHE A 125 -7.97 -14.04 -12.57
CA PHE A 125 -9.06 -14.22 -11.61
C PHE A 125 -8.62 -13.88 -10.19
N GLY A 126 -7.42 -14.32 -9.78
CA GLY A 126 -6.82 -13.93 -8.50
C GLY A 126 -6.61 -12.42 -8.38
N VAL A 127 -6.06 -11.77 -9.41
CA VAL A 127 -5.91 -10.30 -9.45
C VAL A 127 -7.27 -9.61 -9.32
N GLY A 128 -8.30 -10.13 -10.00
CA GLY A 128 -9.67 -9.63 -9.95
C GLY A 128 -10.24 -9.64 -8.53
N ILE A 129 -10.10 -10.75 -7.83
CA ILE A 129 -10.53 -10.87 -6.43
C ILE A 129 -9.84 -9.81 -5.58
N MET A 130 -8.51 -9.73 -5.67
CA MET A 130 -7.74 -8.83 -4.81
C MET A 130 -8.01 -7.34 -5.08
N THR A 131 -8.31 -6.96 -6.32
CA THR A 131 -8.53 -5.54 -6.69
C THR A 131 -9.71 -4.92 -5.93
N LEU A 132 -10.75 -5.70 -5.63
CA LEU A 132 -11.88 -5.25 -4.80
C LEU A 132 -11.77 -5.68 -3.34
N LEU A 133 -11.17 -6.84 -3.07
CA LEU A 133 -11.01 -7.34 -1.70
C LEU A 133 -10.16 -6.40 -0.85
N VAL A 134 -9.06 -5.87 -1.39
CA VAL A 134 -8.16 -4.97 -0.64
C VAL A 134 -8.88 -3.70 -0.17
N PRO A 135 -9.51 -2.90 -1.05
CA PRO A 135 -10.28 -1.73 -0.61
C PRO A 135 -11.44 -2.08 0.33
N MET A 136 -12.12 -3.21 0.10
CA MET A 136 -13.27 -3.61 0.92
C MET A 136 -12.88 -4.03 2.34
N LEU A 137 -11.79 -4.79 2.51
CA LEU A 137 -11.28 -5.15 3.84
C LEU A 137 -10.91 -3.91 4.67
N LEU A 138 -10.35 -2.90 4.01
CA LEU A 138 -9.91 -1.66 4.65
C LEU A 138 -11.09 -0.71 4.92
N PHE A 139 -12.08 -0.69 4.02
CA PHE A 139 -13.37 -0.05 4.29
C PHE A 139 -14.05 -0.66 5.51
N SER A 140 -14.05 -2.00 5.64
CA SER A 140 -14.62 -2.67 6.81
C SER A 140 -13.87 -2.34 8.11
N ALA A 141 -12.60 -1.97 8.04
CA ALA A 141 -11.78 -1.65 9.20
C ALA A 141 -12.00 -0.20 9.70
N ILE A 142 -12.01 0.77 8.78
CA ILE A 142 -12.15 2.21 9.10
C ILE A 142 -13.61 2.67 9.10
N GLY A 143 -14.40 2.19 8.14
CA GLY A 143 -15.78 2.64 7.89
C GLY A 143 -15.90 3.92 7.06
N SER A 144 -14.85 4.32 6.31
CA SER A 144 -14.85 5.55 5.49
C SER A 144 -14.95 5.27 3.99
N THR A 145 -16.00 5.78 3.34
CA THR A 145 -16.22 5.67 1.88
C THR A 145 -15.11 6.33 1.08
N GLN A 146 -14.55 7.44 1.58
CA GLN A 146 -13.41 8.11 0.95
C GLN A 146 -12.18 7.19 0.91
N THR A 147 -11.90 6.46 1.99
CA THR A 147 -10.75 5.54 2.05
C THR A 147 -10.91 4.40 1.05
N PHE A 148 -12.13 3.89 0.87
CA PHE A 148 -12.42 2.89 -0.15
C PHE A 148 -12.09 3.40 -1.56
N VAL A 149 -12.59 4.60 -1.92
CA VAL A 149 -12.38 5.19 -3.25
C VAL A 149 -10.88 5.39 -3.51
N ILE A 150 -10.15 5.94 -2.54
CA ILE A 150 -8.70 6.16 -2.65
C ILE A 150 -7.95 4.84 -2.87
N LEU A 151 -8.20 3.82 -2.04
CA LEU A 151 -7.50 2.54 -2.13
C LEU A 151 -7.84 1.78 -3.40
N PHE A 152 -9.11 1.81 -3.82
CA PHE A 152 -9.52 1.19 -5.08
C PHE A 152 -8.86 1.87 -6.27
N SER A 153 -8.87 3.20 -6.30
CA SER A 153 -8.21 3.99 -7.35
C SER A 153 -6.71 3.70 -7.38
N LEU A 154 -6.08 3.54 -6.21
CA LEU A 154 -4.67 3.23 -6.07
C LEU A 154 -4.32 1.81 -6.53
N CYS A 155 -5.18 0.81 -6.25
CA CYS A 155 -5.02 -0.54 -6.79
C CYS A 155 -5.09 -0.55 -8.33
N LEU A 156 -6.05 0.19 -8.90
CA LEU A 156 -6.19 0.33 -10.35
C LEU A 156 -4.99 1.06 -10.97
N LEU A 157 -4.55 2.17 -10.36
CA LEU A 157 -3.40 2.95 -10.82
C LEU A 157 -2.13 2.10 -10.79
N PHE A 158 -1.89 1.34 -9.72
CA PHE A 158 -0.74 0.45 -9.66
C PHE A 158 -0.77 -0.61 -10.74
N ARG A 159 -1.90 -1.27 -10.95
CA ARG A 159 -2.03 -2.22 -12.05
C ARG A 159 -1.77 -1.55 -13.40
N PHE A 160 -2.30 -0.35 -13.61
CA PHE A 160 -2.11 0.40 -14.85
C PHE A 160 -0.63 0.72 -15.08
N ILE A 161 0.08 1.21 -14.05
CA ILE A 161 1.52 1.49 -14.15
C ILE A 161 2.29 0.19 -14.45
N ILE A 162 2.06 -0.88 -13.69
CA ILE A 162 2.74 -2.15 -13.91
C ILE A 162 2.48 -2.65 -15.34
N ALA A 163 1.24 -2.68 -15.80
CA ALA A 163 0.91 -3.19 -17.13
C ALA A 163 1.57 -2.41 -18.27
N ASN A 164 1.76 -1.08 -18.14
CA ASN A 164 2.30 -0.25 -19.21
C ASN A 164 3.82 -0.08 -19.16
N TYR A 165 4.43 -0.05 -17.97
CA TYR A 165 5.87 0.20 -17.82
C TYR A 165 6.70 -1.09 -17.73
N LEU A 166 6.13 -2.17 -17.21
CA LEU A 166 6.81 -3.47 -17.13
C LEU A 166 7.37 -3.94 -18.49
N PRO A 167 6.64 -3.84 -19.63
CA PRO A 167 7.14 -4.27 -20.93
C PRO A 167 8.49 -3.67 -21.33
N ILE A 168 8.81 -2.44 -20.89
CA ILE A 168 10.07 -1.75 -21.19
C ILE A 168 11.26 -2.53 -20.65
N PHE A 169 11.14 -3.11 -19.45
CA PHE A 169 12.22 -3.82 -18.78
C PHE A 169 12.30 -5.30 -19.16
N ILE A 170 11.16 -5.90 -19.49
CA ILE A 170 11.02 -7.33 -19.78
C ILE A 170 11.95 -7.77 -20.91
N TYR A 171 12.06 -6.99 -21.99
CA TYR A 171 12.88 -7.36 -23.15
C TYR A 171 14.39 -7.37 -22.85
N SER A 172 14.82 -6.83 -21.70
CA SER A 172 16.21 -6.89 -21.24
C SER A 172 16.52 -8.17 -20.44
N ILE A 173 15.51 -8.94 -20.03
CA ILE A 173 15.68 -10.15 -19.22
C ILE A 173 15.81 -11.36 -20.15
N PRO A 174 16.84 -12.22 -20.00
CA PRO A 174 16.95 -13.42 -20.82
C PRO A 174 15.79 -14.38 -20.56
N HIS A 175 15.26 -14.96 -21.65
CA HIS A 175 14.05 -15.77 -21.65
C HIS A 175 14.09 -16.97 -20.69
N GLU A 176 15.25 -17.59 -20.52
CA GLU A 176 15.47 -18.76 -19.67
C GLU A 176 15.17 -18.49 -18.19
N TYR A 177 15.39 -17.25 -17.73
CA TYR A 177 15.21 -16.89 -16.32
C TYR A 177 13.77 -16.51 -15.97
N ILE A 178 12.92 -16.18 -16.95
CA ILE A 178 11.60 -15.59 -16.67
C ILE A 178 10.68 -16.56 -15.91
N SER A 179 10.69 -17.84 -16.27
CA SER A 179 9.93 -18.88 -15.56
C SER A 179 10.42 -19.04 -14.11
N THR A 180 11.74 -19.04 -13.89
CA THR A 180 12.30 -19.11 -12.54
C THR A 180 11.99 -17.86 -11.71
N ILE A 181 12.01 -16.67 -12.32
CA ILE A 181 11.68 -15.40 -11.66
C ILE A 181 10.21 -15.38 -11.23
N THR A 182 9.28 -15.87 -12.06
CA THR A 182 7.85 -15.89 -11.70
C THR A 182 7.52 -16.90 -10.63
N ILE A 183 8.15 -18.08 -10.67
CA ILE A 183 7.97 -19.11 -9.63
C ILE A 183 8.55 -18.62 -8.29
N THR A 184 9.75 -18.05 -8.29
CA THR A 184 10.34 -17.50 -7.06
C THR A 184 9.49 -16.36 -6.50
N LEU A 185 9.00 -15.45 -7.35
CA LEU A 185 8.14 -14.36 -6.93
C LEU A 185 6.79 -14.84 -6.37
N SER A 186 6.20 -15.91 -6.92
CA SER A 186 4.95 -16.48 -6.41
C SER A 186 5.13 -17.13 -5.02
N ILE A 187 6.26 -17.79 -4.79
CA ILE A 187 6.64 -18.33 -3.48
C ILE A 187 6.83 -17.18 -2.48
N ILE A 188 7.57 -16.14 -2.87
CA ILE A 188 7.77 -14.94 -2.02
C ILE A 188 6.42 -14.29 -1.68
N ALA A 189 5.50 -14.20 -2.64
CA ALA A 189 4.15 -13.66 -2.41
C ALA A 189 3.39 -14.48 -1.35
N LEU A 190 3.50 -15.82 -1.40
CA LEU A 190 2.91 -16.69 -0.37
C LEU A 190 3.56 -16.49 1.01
N LEU A 191 4.88 -16.34 1.07
CA LEU A 191 5.60 -16.12 2.33
C LEU A 191 5.13 -14.84 3.05
N PHE A 192 4.79 -13.78 2.30
CA PHE A 192 4.20 -12.57 2.89
C PHE A 192 2.83 -12.80 3.55
N LEU A 193 2.08 -13.82 3.15
CA LEU A 193 0.78 -14.14 3.75
C LEU A 193 0.88 -15.00 5.01
N LEU A 194 1.97 -15.77 5.19
CA LEU A 194 2.13 -16.70 6.32
C LEU A 194 1.96 -16.08 7.70
N PRO A 195 2.59 -14.93 8.03
CA PRO A 195 2.47 -14.33 9.35
C PRO A 195 1.14 -13.58 9.57
N LEU A 196 0.16 -13.69 8.66
CA LEU A 196 -1.16 -13.08 8.85
C LEU A 196 -1.97 -13.81 9.95
N PRO A 197 -2.54 -13.07 10.92
CA PRO A 197 -3.40 -13.64 11.94
C PRO A 197 -4.71 -14.17 11.36
N LYS A 198 -5.35 -15.11 12.07
CA LYS A 198 -6.61 -15.78 11.65
C LYS A 198 -7.71 -14.76 11.31
N GLU A 199 -7.85 -13.76 12.18
CA GLU A 199 -8.74 -12.63 12.00
C GLU A 199 -7.96 -11.40 11.55
N LEU A 200 -8.42 -10.81 10.45
CA LEU A 200 -7.75 -9.68 9.81
C LEU A 200 -8.05 -8.39 10.58
N PHE A 201 -9.13 -7.69 10.23
CA PHE A 201 -9.49 -6.38 10.80
C PHE A 201 -10.77 -6.41 11.66
N SER A 202 -11.29 -7.60 11.98
CA SER A 202 -12.45 -7.78 12.87
C SER A 202 -12.11 -7.67 14.37
N VAL A 203 -10.82 -7.72 14.70
CA VAL A 203 -10.31 -7.61 16.08
C VAL A 203 -9.80 -6.20 16.33
N ALA A 204 -9.74 -5.78 17.59
CA ALA A 204 -9.07 -4.55 18.00
C ALA A 204 -7.65 -4.43 17.41
N PRO A 205 -7.22 -3.22 17.04
CA PRO A 205 -5.90 -3.00 16.45
C PRO A 205 -4.79 -3.41 17.43
N PRO A 206 -3.64 -3.92 16.92
CA PRO A 206 -2.52 -4.29 17.77
C PRO A 206 -1.99 -3.06 18.51
N LYS A 207 -1.52 -3.25 19.75
CA LYS A 207 -0.89 -2.17 20.51
C LYS A 207 0.35 -1.69 19.74
N ARG A 208 0.36 -0.41 19.37
CA ARG A 208 1.45 0.19 18.62
C ARG A 208 2.66 0.39 19.53
N ASN A 209 3.81 -0.14 19.12
CA ASN A 209 5.07 0.18 19.76
C ASN A 209 5.46 1.61 19.34
N SER A 210 5.32 2.57 20.24
CA SER A 210 5.84 3.93 20.03
C SER A 210 7.32 3.96 20.39
N SER A 211 8.13 4.47 19.47
CA SER A 211 9.51 4.85 19.76
C SER A 211 9.49 6.36 19.87
N THR A 212 9.79 6.88 21.04
CA THR A 212 9.83 8.32 21.28
C THR A 212 11.27 8.83 21.19
N GLN A 213 11.42 10.08 20.79
CA GLN A 213 12.70 10.78 20.75
C GLN A 213 12.47 12.19 21.31
N ARG A 214 13.40 12.72 22.10
CA ARG A 214 13.28 14.09 22.61
C ARG A 214 13.22 15.07 21.43
N PRO A 215 12.29 16.03 21.44
CA PRO A 215 12.18 17.03 20.39
C PRO A 215 13.44 17.89 20.33
N GLU A 216 13.94 18.12 19.13
CA GLU A 216 15.10 18.98 18.88
C GLU A 216 14.73 20.02 17.84
N CYS A 217 14.87 21.30 18.19
CA CYS A 217 14.67 22.39 17.24
C CYS A 217 15.66 22.28 16.07
N ALA A 218 15.15 22.12 14.86
CA ALA A 218 15.96 22.06 13.64
C ALA A 218 15.66 23.25 12.72
N LYS A 219 16.69 23.82 12.08
CA LYS A 219 16.52 24.94 11.15
C LYS A 219 15.75 24.47 9.90
N PRO A 220 14.53 24.99 9.63
CA PRO A 220 13.68 24.48 8.54
C PRO A 220 14.33 24.51 7.16
N VAL A 221 15.12 25.54 6.87
CA VAL A 221 15.84 25.71 5.60
C VAL A 221 16.87 24.59 5.38
N ILE A 222 17.59 24.20 6.43
CA ILE A 222 18.59 23.12 6.34
C ILE A 222 17.91 21.78 6.09
N VAL A 223 16.78 21.54 6.75
CA VAL A 223 15.97 20.33 6.55
C VAL A 223 15.45 20.25 5.12
N ALA A 224 14.96 21.37 4.55
CA ALA A 224 14.51 21.41 3.15
C ALA A 224 15.66 21.15 2.17
N LEU A 225 16.83 21.74 2.38
CA LEU A 225 18.00 21.49 1.53
C LEU A 225 18.43 20.02 1.60
N LEU A 226 18.48 19.43 2.79
CA LEU A 226 18.79 18.00 2.95
C LEU A 226 17.75 17.10 2.27
N ALA A 227 16.46 17.42 2.40
CA ALA A 227 15.38 16.70 1.73
C ALA A 227 15.44 16.83 0.20
N PHE A 228 15.92 17.97 -0.32
CA PHE A 228 16.07 18.20 -1.75
C PHE A 228 17.26 17.43 -2.34
N PHE A 229 18.43 17.46 -1.68
CA PHE A 229 19.65 16.85 -2.20
C PHE A 229 19.79 15.36 -1.85
N ILE A 230 19.17 14.89 -0.77
CA ILE A 230 19.32 13.53 -0.26
C ILE A 230 17.93 12.89 -0.14
N PRO A 231 17.44 12.15 -1.14
CA PRO A 231 16.11 11.53 -1.10
C PRO A 231 15.90 10.61 0.11
N ILE A 232 16.96 9.91 0.56
CA ILE A 232 16.93 9.04 1.75
C ILE A 232 16.69 9.85 3.03
N TYR A 233 17.09 11.12 3.06
CA TYR A 233 16.86 12.01 4.20
C TYR A 233 15.37 12.25 4.45
N ILE A 234 14.53 12.23 3.40
CA ILE A 234 13.07 12.36 3.55
C ILE A 234 12.52 11.23 4.44
N ILE A 235 12.98 10.00 4.21
CA ILE A 235 12.57 8.82 5.00
C ILE A 235 13.01 9.00 6.45
N TYR A 236 14.28 9.36 6.66
CA TYR A 236 14.82 9.62 7.99
C TYR A 236 14.04 10.73 8.72
N TRP A 237 13.75 11.84 8.03
CA TRP A 237 13.02 12.97 8.60
C TRP A 237 11.60 12.58 9.01
N PHE A 238 10.87 11.82 8.18
CA PHE A 238 9.54 11.32 8.55
C PHE A 238 9.57 10.39 9.75
N VAL A 239 10.59 9.53 9.88
CA VAL A 239 10.78 8.71 11.08
C VAL A 239 11.02 9.62 12.28
N ARG A 240 11.97 10.55 12.19
CA ARG A 240 12.35 11.46 13.28
C ARG A 240 11.18 12.31 13.78
N ILE A 241 10.49 13.04 12.89
CA ILE A 241 9.42 13.97 13.26
C ILE A 241 8.25 13.26 13.95
N HIS A 242 7.95 12.02 13.53
CA HIS A 242 6.92 11.21 14.19
C HIS A 242 7.36 10.73 15.58
N ARG A 243 8.65 10.45 15.82
CA ARG A 243 9.16 10.11 17.16
C ARG A 243 9.13 11.31 18.10
N GLU A 244 9.45 12.50 17.60
CA GLU A 244 9.41 13.75 18.35
C GLU A 244 7.96 14.12 18.71
N MET A 245 7.02 14.03 17.77
CA MET A 245 5.60 14.26 18.04
C MET A 245 5.05 13.29 19.09
N GLN A 246 5.39 12.00 18.99
CA GLN A 246 4.96 10.99 19.95
C GLN A 246 5.54 11.20 21.36
N PHE A 247 6.68 11.91 21.48
CA PHE A 247 7.24 12.27 22.78
C PHE A 247 6.43 13.38 23.45
N VAL A 248 6.02 14.41 22.69
CA VAL A 248 5.29 15.56 23.25
C VAL A 248 3.81 15.21 23.49
N THR A 249 3.15 14.54 22.54
CA THR A 249 1.75 14.15 22.72
C THR A 249 1.44 12.82 22.02
N PRO A 250 1.08 11.77 22.77
CA PRO A 250 0.67 10.50 22.17
C PRO A 250 -0.73 10.61 21.54
N SER A 251 -0.81 10.95 20.25
CA SER A 251 -2.08 10.99 19.51
C SER A 251 -2.41 9.64 18.84
N PRO A 252 -3.69 9.18 18.90
CA PRO A 252 -4.14 8.01 18.15
C PRO A 252 -4.09 8.22 16.63
N ARG A 253 -4.17 9.46 16.14
CA ARG A 253 -4.17 9.80 14.69
C ARG A 253 -2.79 9.74 14.06
N LEU A 254 -1.73 9.92 14.85
CA LEU A 254 -0.35 9.86 14.36
C LEU A 254 0.05 8.42 14.03
N MET A 255 0.81 8.25 12.95
CA MET A 255 1.41 6.97 12.58
C MET A 255 2.60 6.62 13.49
N THR A 256 2.91 5.32 13.57
CA THR A 256 4.20 4.89 14.14
C THR A 256 5.35 5.44 13.29
N ALA A 257 6.45 5.83 13.91
CA ALA A 257 7.62 6.34 13.20
C ALA A 257 8.13 5.38 12.12
N CYS A 258 8.15 4.07 12.41
CA CYS A 258 8.51 3.05 11.43
C CYS A 258 7.51 2.98 10.26
N GLY A 259 6.21 3.04 10.56
CA GLY A 259 5.16 3.09 9.52
C GLY A 259 5.27 4.33 8.64
N ALA A 260 5.58 5.50 9.20
CA ALA A 260 5.79 6.73 8.43
C ALA A 260 7.01 6.62 7.50
N GLY A 261 8.11 6.03 7.99
CA GLY A 261 9.29 5.73 7.19
C GLY A 261 8.97 4.82 6.00
N TRP A 262 8.34 3.67 6.23
CA TRP A 262 7.95 2.75 5.15
C TRP A 262 7.01 3.38 4.13
N LEU A 263 6.01 4.13 4.61
CA LEU A 263 5.07 4.82 3.73
C LEU A 263 5.83 5.80 2.82
N SER A 264 6.69 6.65 3.40
CA SER A 264 7.50 7.62 2.67
C SER A 264 8.48 7.00 1.66
N ALA A 265 8.95 5.77 1.89
CA ALA A 265 9.86 5.07 1.00
C ALA A 265 9.15 4.45 -0.22
N ILE A 266 7.90 3.98 -0.04
CA ILE A 266 7.21 3.16 -1.03
C ILE A 266 6.36 4.00 -2.00
N MET A 267 5.84 5.15 -1.55
CA MET A 267 4.91 5.95 -2.34
C MET A 267 5.40 7.38 -2.56
N PRO A 268 5.46 7.88 -3.80
CA PRO A 268 5.75 9.29 -4.06
C PRO A 268 4.74 10.23 -3.40
N PHE A 269 3.46 9.83 -3.37
CA PHE A 269 2.35 10.64 -2.85
C PHE A 269 2.14 10.53 -1.34
N SER A 270 2.77 9.58 -0.66
CA SER A 270 2.57 9.42 0.78
C SER A 270 3.22 10.52 1.61
N ALA A 271 4.26 11.17 1.09
CA ALA A 271 4.87 12.32 1.73
C ALA A 271 3.83 13.43 1.94
N ALA A 272 2.98 13.70 0.95
CA ALA A 272 1.90 14.67 1.07
C ALA A 272 0.87 14.26 2.14
N ILE A 273 0.47 12.98 2.17
CA ILE A 273 -0.48 12.46 3.18
C ILE A 273 0.09 12.58 4.60
N LEU A 274 1.35 12.19 4.80
CA LEU A 274 2.03 12.30 6.11
C LEU A 274 2.20 13.76 6.53
N CYS A 275 2.53 14.64 5.58
CA CYS A 275 2.63 16.06 5.83
C CYS A 275 1.29 16.66 6.30
N LEU A 276 0.18 16.18 5.75
CA LEU A 276 -1.16 16.60 6.15
C LEU A 276 -1.55 16.14 7.54
N THR A 277 -1.39 14.86 7.82
CA THR A 277 -1.74 14.31 9.13
C THR A 277 -0.92 14.96 10.23
N LEU A 278 0.37 15.22 9.99
CA LEU A 278 1.22 15.99 10.90
C LEU A 278 0.76 17.45 11.03
N SER A 279 0.50 18.14 9.92
CA SER A 279 0.10 19.56 9.95
C SER A 279 -1.25 19.77 10.65
N GLU A 280 -2.22 18.89 10.43
CA GLU A 280 -3.51 18.95 11.11
C GLU A 280 -3.36 18.68 12.61
N GLU A 281 -2.56 17.70 13.00
CA GLU A 281 -2.43 17.34 14.40
C GLU A 281 -1.59 18.35 15.19
N ILE A 282 -0.54 18.94 14.59
CA ILE A 282 0.18 20.06 15.20
C ILE A 282 -0.78 21.26 15.37
N ARG A 283 -1.65 21.49 14.39
CA ARG A 283 -2.63 22.59 14.45
C ARG A 283 -3.67 22.37 15.54
N THR A 284 -4.20 21.15 15.71
CA THR A 284 -5.19 20.87 16.77
C THR A 284 -4.57 21.02 18.16
N LEU A 285 -3.30 20.65 18.33
CA LEU A 285 -2.57 20.85 19.59
C LEU A 285 -2.33 22.35 19.87
N LEU A 286 -1.82 23.11 18.91
CA LEU A 286 -1.62 24.56 19.05
C LEU A 286 -2.92 25.34 19.27
N ALA A 287 -4.00 24.93 18.61
CA ALA A 287 -5.32 25.56 18.77
C ALA A 287 -5.91 25.33 20.18
N ASN A 288 -5.60 24.20 20.81
CA ASN A 288 -5.98 23.97 22.21
C ASN A 288 -5.17 24.84 23.19
N GLU A 289 -3.99 25.30 22.79
CA GLU A 289 -3.10 26.18 23.56
C GLU A 289 -3.35 27.68 23.29
N ASN A 290 -4.43 28.04 22.56
CA ASN A 290 -4.75 29.42 22.15
C ASN A 290 -3.64 30.13 21.34
N GLU A 291 -2.72 29.39 20.71
CA GLU A 291 -1.71 29.98 19.85
C GLU A 291 -2.23 30.21 18.42
N ASP A 292 -1.84 31.35 17.83
CA ASP A 292 -2.29 31.74 16.50
C ASP A 292 -1.65 30.86 15.41
N THR A 293 -2.47 30.00 14.80
CA THR A 293 -2.04 28.98 13.83
C THR A 293 -1.80 29.60 12.44
N GLY A 294 -0.84 30.52 12.33
CA GLY A 294 -0.61 31.39 11.16
C GLY A 294 -0.33 30.73 9.79
N ILE A 295 -0.46 29.42 9.62
CA ILE A 295 -0.34 28.72 8.32
C ILE A 295 -1.49 27.73 8.14
N GLN A 296 -2.42 28.06 7.23
CA GLN A 296 -3.54 27.20 6.83
C GLN A 296 -3.07 25.84 6.29
N SER A 297 -3.75 24.77 6.71
CA SER A 297 -3.42 23.37 6.33
C SER A 297 -3.39 23.16 4.81
N GLY A 298 -4.21 23.90 4.05
CA GLY A 298 -4.28 23.80 2.59
C GLY A 298 -2.98 24.22 1.86
N TRP A 299 -2.24 25.19 2.40
CA TRP A 299 -0.96 25.61 1.80
C TRP A 299 0.16 24.60 2.07
N ALA A 300 0.15 23.96 3.24
CA ALA A 300 1.06 22.86 3.53
C ALA A 300 0.78 21.65 2.60
N LEU A 301 -0.49 21.37 2.29
CA LEU A 301 -0.90 20.36 1.31
C LEU A 301 -0.32 20.64 -0.07
N PHE A 302 -0.55 21.87 -0.55
CA PHE A 302 -0.15 22.30 -1.88
C PHE A 302 1.36 22.14 -2.09
N TRP A 303 2.15 22.63 -1.12
CA TRP A 303 3.61 22.53 -1.19
C TRP A 303 4.11 21.12 -0.95
N ALA A 304 3.50 20.32 -0.07
CA ALA A 304 3.92 18.94 0.14
C ALA A 304 3.67 18.04 -1.10
N LEU A 305 2.66 18.37 -1.92
CA LEU A 305 2.37 17.66 -3.17
C LEU A 305 3.25 18.13 -4.33
N LEU A 306 3.40 19.45 -4.50
CA LEU A 306 4.12 20.03 -5.64
C LEU A 306 5.65 20.01 -5.44
N PHE A 307 6.10 20.28 -4.22
CA PHE A 307 7.52 20.36 -3.87
C PHE A 307 7.76 19.91 -2.42
N PRO A 308 7.86 18.58 -2.18
CA PRO A 308 7.93 17.98 -0.85
C PRO A 308 8.92 18.64 0.14
N PRO A 309 10.13 19.09 -0.27
CA PRO A 309 11.07 19.75 0.64
C PRO A 309 10.52 21.02 1.29
N VAL A 310 9.69 21.81 0.59
CA VAL A 310 9.07 23.01 1.17
C VAL A 310 7.96 22.62 2.15
N GLY A 311 7.16 21.59 1.85
CA GLY A 311 6.18 21.04 2.79
C GLY A 311 6.83 20.58 4.10
N ILE A 312 7.98 19.90 4.00
CA ILE A 312 8.79 19.46 5.13
C ILE A 312 9.28 20.65 5.97
N ALA A 313 9.80 21.71 5.34
CA ALA A 313 10.23 22.92 6.06
C ALA A 313 9.06 23.59 6.80
N ILE A 314 7.88 23.67 6.18
CA ILE A 314 6.70 24.27 6.81
C ILE A 314 6.32 23.49 8.08
N ILE A 315 6.35 22.16 8.02
CA ILE A 315 6.04 21.31 9.18
C ILE A 315 7.11 21.43 10.27
N GLN A 316 8.38 21.44 9.89
CA GLN A 316 9.47 21.63 10.86
C GLN A 316 9.34 22.99 11.56
N ALA A 317 8.98 24.05 10.85
CA ALA A 317 8.76 25.36 11.44
C ALA A 317 7.59 25.36 12.44
N LYS A 318 6.48 24.67 12.12
CA LYS A 318 5.35 24.48 13.03
C LYS A 318 5.74 23.69 14.27
N MET A 319 6.48 22.60 14.09
CA MET A 319 6.98 21.76 15.17
C MET A 319 7.87 22.55 16.13
N ASN A 320 8.80 23.36 15.61
CA ASN A 320 9.67 24.17 16.45
C ASN A 320 8.88 25.18 17.31
N ARG A 321 7.81 25.79 16.76
CA ARG A 321 6.94 26.68 17.55
C ARG A 321 6.25 25.94 18.67
N PHE A 322 5.69 24.77 18.37
CA PHE A 322 5.05 23.90 19.36
C PHE A 322 6.01 23.44 20.47
N ILE A 323 7.29 23.17 20.14
CA ILE A 323 8.32 22.85 21.15
C ILE A 323 8.60 24.04 22.07
N VAL A 324 8.67 25.26 21.51
CA VAL A 324 8.90 26.49 22.29
C VAL A 324 7.72 26.78 23.21
N ALA A 325 6.48 26.73 22.70
CA ALA A 325 5.26 26.93 23.48
C ALA A 325 5.16 25.97 24.68
N ASN A 326 5.44 24.68 24.45
CA ASN A 326 5.44 23.69 25.53
C ASN A 326 6.55 23.90 26.56
N ALA A 327 7.72 24.38 26.13
CA ALA A 327 8.82 24.68 27.04
C ALA A 327 8.47 25.86 27.96
N GLU A 328 7.86 26.92 27.42
CA GLU A 328 7.42 28.09 28.17
C GLU A 328 6.33 27.74 29.20
N ASN A 329 5.33 26.95 28.81
CA ASN A 329 4.28 26.49 29.74
C ASN A 329 4.84 25.63 30.89
N SER A 330 5.85 24.80 30.63
CA SER A 330 6.48 23.97 31.67
C SER A 330 7.31 24.76 32.69
N SER A 331 7.76 25.97 32.34
CA SER A 331 8.47 26.88 33.25
C SER A 331 7.55 27.77 34.09
N ASP A 332 6.31 28.00 33.65
CA ASP A 332 5.33 28.79 34.39
C ASP A 332 4.60 27.98 35.48
N GLU A 333 4.63 26.63 35.40
CA GLU A 333 4.05 25.72 36.41
C GLU A 333 5.02 25.30 37.53
N SER A 334 6.28 25.76 37.52
CA SER A 334 7.33 25.42 38.51
C SER A 334 7.65 26.53 39.50
#